data_AF-A0A239P5P6-F1
#
_entry.id   AF-A0A239P5P6-F1
#
_cell.length_a   1.000
_cell.length_b   1.000
_cell.length_c   1.000
_cell.angle_alpha   90.00
_cell.angle_beta   90.00
_cell.angle_gamma   90.00
#
_symmetry.space_group_name_H-M   'P 1'
#
loop_
_entity.id
_entity.type
_entity.pdbx_description
1 polymer ?
#
loop_
_entity_poly.entity_id
_entity_poly.type
_entity_poly.pdbx_seq_one_letter_code
_entity_poly.pdbx_strand_id
1 'polypeptide(L)'
;MDLLGTSQIAQLLGVSYLRVWLYRKRPAFPSPARREGRREYFEPDAIWRWAAGEGRRLAARAPTLYRPVDAGYPAGYKQAEVIDGYVLLWWDTALGSVCVAYPVGDSVDPDLQHLAQAVPRADIAVLVLDTWDAAGPELAAVDRIAPDRRYGLDWPELARAIGGPAPWWPPALRSPADMLRWRPGIEPTLIKPIPGTDVMPLLALAHDEPADSSIALAMHHMVGRIQAQADESARSALTMLEEHTWPEHRAAITLAAKPQIPTHPDHDVPETILRDGWNRILARTDTLAEDGVRIADEWDGGEYFPFSAFTEVTPRAGTAAGEWAATLTPSSRTAAHAAVGRSSIQHTHQDPATGLPAITDEKGVLYAAVPQRLPATAPLAQVILQDATVWIRTADGRLYLAPRYPGNGINWGYRGSGPHALAGLLNLLLDDINAAAPSTLDTHILPGLLGLAMTKWPSGTVLSRDDLIAARDHIND
;
A
#
# COMPACT_ATOMS: atom_id res chain seq x y z
N MET A 1 -1.34 7.96 18.92
CA MET A 1 -0.86 7.84 20.31
C MET A 1 -1.97 8.23 21.28
N ASP A 2 -2.04 7.58 22.43
CA ASP A 2 -3.06 7.86 23.45
C ASP A 2 -2.71 9.11 24.27
N LEU A 3 -3.70 9.99 24.48
CA LEU A 3 -3.54 11.17 25.31
C LEU A 3 -3.42 10.80 26.79
N LEU A 4 -2.59 11.52 27.54
CA LEU A 4 -2.24 11.22 28.92
C LEU A 4 -3.08 12.03 29.92
N GLY A 5 -3.69 11.35 30.88
CA GLY A 5 -4.19 11.95 32.11
C GLY A 5 -3.07 12.20 33.13
N THR A 6 -3.40 12.89 34.24
CA THR A 6 -2.41 13.28 35.26
C THR A 6 -1.66 12.09 35.88
N SER A 7 -2.33 10.95 36.08
CA SER A 7 -1.69 9.73 36.62
C SER A 7 -0.68 9.13 35.63
N GLN A 8 -1.01 9.14 34.33
CA GLN A 8 -0.12 8.66 33.28
C GLN A 8 1.08 9.59 33.11
N ILE A 9 0.91 10.92 33.26
CA ILE A 9 2.04 11.87 33.30
C ILE A 9 2.99 11.57 34.47
N ALA A 10 2.44 11.23 35.64
CA ALA A 10 3.25 10.89 36.81
C ALA A 10 4.11 9.65 36.56
N GLN A 11 3.50 8.62 35.95
CA GLN A 11 4.20 7.41 35.51
C GLN A 11 5.25 7.71 34.44
N LEU A 12 4.88 8.46 33.40
CA LEU A 12 5.76 8.86 32.30
C LEU A 12 7.03 9.53 32.82
N LEU A 13 6.88 10.52 33.71
CA LEU A 13 8.00 11.29 34.25
C LEU A 13 8.69 10.59 35.43
N GLY A 14 8.16 9.47 35.93
CA GLY A 14 8.65 8.78 37.13
C GLY A 14 8.57 9.62 38.41
N VAL A 15 7.52 10.44 38.55
CA VAL A 15 7.31 11.34 39.70
C VAL A 15 5.99 11.05 40.41
N SER A 16 5.79 11.59 41.61
CA SER A 16 4.50 11.46 42.30
C SER A 16 3.41 12.31 41.64
N TYR A 17 2.16 11.87 41.76
CA TYR A 17 0.97 12.61 41.30
C TYR A 17 0.94 14.06 41.83
N LEU A 18 1.25 14.24 43.12
CA LEU A 18 1.27 15.56 43.77
C LEU A 18 2.32 16.49 43.13
N ARG A 19 3.43 15.91 42.66
CA ARG A 19 4.48 16.64 41.96
C ARG A 19 4.04 17.07 40.55
N VAL A 20 3.29 16.24 39.83
CA VAL A 20 2.66 16.65 38.55
C VAL A 20 1.68 17.81 38.78
N TRP A 21 0.88 17.77 39.84
CA TRP A 21 -0.02 18.87 40.18
C TRP A 21 0.74 20.18 40.45
N LEU A 22 1.88 20.13 41.12
CA LEU A 22 2.76 21.30 41.29
C LEU A 22 3.36 21.78 39.96
N TYR A 23 3.76 20.86 39.08
CA TYR A 23 4.29 21.21 37.76
C TYR A 23 3.25 21.91 36.88
N ARG A 24 1.99 21.48 36.92
CA ARG A 24 0.88 22.11 36.19
C ARG A 24 0.61 23.57 36.56
N LYS A 25 1.09 24.02 37.72
CA LYS A 25 1.00 25.43 38.13
C LYS A 25 2.08 26.32 37.52
N ARG A 26 3.06 25.72 36.83
CA ARG A 26 4.14 26.48 36.19
C ARG A 26 3.64 27.07 34.87
N PRO A 27 3.98 28.34 34.56
CA PRO A 27 3.54 28.99 33.34
C PRO A 27 3.95 28.27 32.04
N ALA A 28 5.08 27.55 32.06
CA ALA A 28 5.61 26.83 30.91
C ALA A 28 5.09 25.39 30.76
N PHE A 29 4.23 24.92 31.68
CA PHE A 29 3.68 23.56 31.56
C PHE A 29 2.76 23.46 30.33
N PRO A 30 2.79 22.35 29.57
CA PRO A 30 2.00 22.22 28.35
C PRO A 30 0.50 22.40 28.55
N SER A 31 -0.16 22.96 27.54
CA SER A 31 -1.62 23.03 27.51
C SER A 31 -2.22 21.66 27.18
N PRO A 32 -3.43 21.34 27.65
CA PRO A 32 -4.08 20.09 27.33
C PRO A 32 -4.53 20.06 25.86
N ALA A 33 -4.25 18.96 25.17
CA ALA A 33 -4.71 18.72 23.80
C ALA A 33 -6.22 18.44 23.76
N ARG A 34 -6.78 17.88 24.86
CA ARG A 34 -8.23 17.60 24.96
C ARG A 34 -8.75 17.83 26.38
N ARG A 35 -10.02 18.25 26.46
CA ARG A 35 -10.77 18.39 27.70
C ARG A 35 -12.08 17.60 27.64
N GLU A 36 -12.36 16.82 28.67
CA GLU A 36 -13.64 16.15 28.86
C GLU A 36 -14.17 16.44 30.26
N GLY A 37 -15.10 17.39 30.36
CA GLY A 37 -15.56 17.93 31.64
C GLY A 37 -14.40 18.52 32.44
N ARG A 38 -14.08 17.92 33.59
CA ARG A 38 -12.95 18.35 34.46
C ARG A 38 -11.64 17.60 34.17
N ARG A 39 -11.65 16.61 33.28
CA ARG A 39 -10.44 15.85 32.91
C ARG A 39 -9.73 16.55 31.78
N GLU A 40 -8.42 16.67 31.95
CA GLU A 40 -7.51 17.24 30.96
C GLU A 40 -6.57 16.13 30.49
N TYR A 41 -6.39 16.06 29.18
CA TYR A 41 -5.52 15.08 28.54
C TYR A 41 -4.45 15.80 27.73
N PHE A 42 -3.23 15.28 27.81
CA PHE A 42 -2.02 15.92 27.29
C PHE A 42 -1.32 14.99 26.30
N GLU A 43 -0.69 15.56 25.29
CA GLU A 43 0.16 14.79 24.39
C GLU A 43 1.46 14.36 25.10
N PRO A 44 1.87 13.09 24.99
CA PRO A 44 3.11 12.60 25.58
C PRO A 44 4.34 13.44 25.21
N ASP A 45 4.48 13.80 23.94
CA ASP A 45 5.64 14.54 23.43
C ASP A 45 5.70 15.97 23.96
N ALA A 46 4.56 16.65 24.10
CA ALA A 46 4.51 17.97 24.72
C ALA A 46 5.02 17.93 26.17
N ILE A 47 4.64 16.90 26.93
CA ILE A 47 5.12 16.68 28.30
C ILE A 47 6.62 16.41 28.34
N TRP A 48 7.12 15.60 27.41
CA TRP A 48 8.55 15.28 27.33
C TRP A 48 9.41 16.48 26.93
N ARG A 49 8.97 17.28 25.96
CA ARG A 49 9.64 18.53 25.54
C ARG A 49 9.73 19.51 26.70
N TRP A 50 8.64 19.70 27.43
CA TRP A 50 8.67 20.51 28.65
C TRP A 50 9.63 19.95 29.70
N ALA A 51 9.58 18.64 29.97
CA ALA A 51 10.46 17.97 30.92
C ALA A 51 11.96 18.10 30.56
N ALA A 52 12.29 18.12 29.27
CA ALA A 52 13.65 18.27 28.77
C ALA A 52 14.28 19.64 29.09
N GLY A 53 13.45 20.70 29.21
CA GLY A 53 13.89 22.04 29.61
C GLY A 53 13.96 22.26 31.13
N GLU A 54 13.50 21.31 31.94
CA GLU A 54 13.14 21.55 33.33
C GLU A 54 14.13 21.00 34.34
N GLY A 55 15.27 21.68 34.48
CA GLY A 55 16.31 21.32 35.44
C GLY A 55 16.93 19.94 35.21
N ARG A 56 18.13 19.71 35.77
CA ARG A 56 18.95 18.54 35.42
C ARG A 56 18.26 17.19 35.65
N ARG A 57 17.46 17.06 36.72
CA ARG A 57 16.84 15.78 37.10
C ARG A 57 15.69 15.36 36.20
N LEU A 58 14.87 16.30 35.72
CA LEU A 58 13.75 15.98 34.85
C LEU A 58 14.23 15.84 33.40
N ALA A 59 15.16 16.69 32.98
CA ALA A 59 15.79 16.62 31.67
C ALA A 59 16.51 15.28 31.42
N ALA A 60 17.18 14.73 32.44
CA ALA A 60 17.84 13.42 32.36
C ALA A 60 16.86 12.26 32.12
N ARG A 61 15.55 12.46 32.37
CA ARG A 61 14.50 11.47 32.11
C ARG A 61 13.85 11.65 30.76
N ALA A 62 13.91 12.86 30.18
CA ALA A 62 13.35 13.12 28.86
C ALA A 62 14.20 12.48 27.75
N PRO A 63 13.59 12.20 26.58
CA PRO A 63 14.30 11.89 25.35
C PRO A 63 15.44 12.85 25.07
N THR A 64 16.54 12.32 24.54
CA THR A 64 17.80 13.07 24.47
C THR A 64 17.72 14.21 23.46
N LEU A 65 17.05 14.02 22.31
CA LEU A 65 16.90 15.07 21.28
C LEU A 65 15.99 16.25 21.67
N TYR A 66 15.17 16.08 22.71
CA TYR A 66 14.37 17.20 23.24
C TYR A 66 15.19 18.15 24.11
N ARG A 67 16.37 17.72 24.59
CA ARG A 67 17.21 18.53 25.47
C ARG A 67 17.77 19.74 24.71
N PRO A 68 17.98 20.87 25.40
CA PRO A 68 18.72 22.00 24.83
C PRO A 68 20.12 21.57 24.39
N VAL A 69 20.60 22.13 23.29
CA VAL A 69 21.95 21.93 22.76
C VAL A 69 22.73 23.21 23.01
N ASP A 70 23.93 23.10 23.59
CA ASP A 70 24.80 24.25 23.80
C ASP A 70 25.33 24.77 22.46
N ALA A 71 25.13 26.07 22.18
CA ALA A 71 25.51 26.70 20.92
C ALA A 71 27.03 26.70 20.61
N GLY A 72 27.86 26.25 21.55
CA GLY A 72 29.32 26.22 21.43
C GLY A 72 29.92 24.90 20.90
N TYR A 73 29.11 23.86 20.68
CA TYR A 73 29.60 22.57 20.14
C TYR A 73 29.18 22.43 18.67
N PRO A 74 30.08 22.68 17.70
CA PRO A 74 29.75 22.46 16.30
C PRO A 74 29.57 20.97 16.06
N ALA A 75 28.36 20.56 15.70
CA ALA A 75 28.10 19.19 15.30
C ALA A 75 28.89 18.85 14.03
N GLY A 76 29.59 17.72 14.05
CA GLY A 76 30.46 17.29 12.95
C GLY A 76 29.87 16.09 12.23
N TYR A 77 29.50 16.26 10.96
CA TYR A 77 29.21 15.12 10.10
C TYR A 77 30.46 14.24 9.99
N LYS A 78 30.28 12.92 10.15
CA LYS A 78 31.39 11.96 10.13
C LYS A 78 31.41 11.19 8.81
N GLN A 79 30.34 10.46 8.53
CA GLN A 79 30.30 9.51 7.43
C GLN A 79 28.86 9.10 7.09
N ALA A 80 28.75 8.39 5.97
CA ALA A 80 27.58 7.62 5.60
C ALA A 80 27.98 6.15 5.42
N GLU A 81 27.09 5.23 5.76
CA GLU A 81 27.29 3.79 5.56
C GLU A 81 25.95 3.09 5.29
N VAL A 82 26.01 1.86 4.76
CA VAL A 82 24.83 1.00 4.57
C VAL A 82 24.87 -0.10 5.62
N ILE A 83 23.79 -0.24 6.39
CA ILE A 83 23.61 -1.32 7.35
C ILE A 83 22.17 -1.81 7.23
N ASP A 84 22.00 -3.10 6.94
CA ASP A 84 20.75 -3.84 7.14
C ASP A 84 19.50 -3.17 6.54
N GLY A 85 19.58 -2.78 5.26
CA GLY A 85 18.47 -2.11 4.56
C GLY A 85 18.35 -0.61 4.82
N TYR A 86 19.29 -0.01 5.56
CA TYR A 86 19.33 1.43 5.81
C TYR A 86 20.59 2.07 5.25
N VAL A 87 20.45 3.29 4.74
CA VAL A 87 21.57 4.22 4.63
C VAL A 87 21.58 5.10 5.87
N LEU A 88 22.70 5.08 6.58
CA LEU A 88 22.92 5.76 7.84
C LEU A 88 23.82 6.98 7.63
N LEU A 89 23.39 8.13 8.10
CA LEU A 89 24.18 9.36 8.11
C LEU A 89 24.56 9.70 9.56
N TRP A 90 25.85 9.91 9.83
CA TRP A 90 26.39 10.03 11.20
C TRP A 90 26.86 11.45 11.54
N TRP A 91 26.47 11.91 12.72
CA TRP A 91 26.93 13.16 13.34
C TRP A 91 27.46 12.92 14.75
N ASP A 92 28.51 13.66 15.08
CA ASP A 92 29.00 13.83 16.44
C ASP A 92 28.50 15.17 16.96
N THR A 93 27.70 15.14 18.03
CA THR A 93 26.94 16.29 18.52
C THR A 93 27.19 16.49 20.02
N ALA A 94 26.73 17.61 20.59
CA ALA A 94 26.80 17.83 22.04
C ALA A 94 25.98 16.80 22.84
N LEU A 95 25.03 16.12 22.17
CA LEU A 95 24.16 15.09 22.74
C LEU A 95 24.73 13.68 22.59
N GLY A 96 25.89 13.53 21.96
CA GLY A 96 26.50 12.25 21.60
C GLY A 96 26.43 11.95 20.11
N SER A 97 26.66 10.69 19.74
CA SER A 97 26.58 10.23 18.35
C SER A 97 25.14 10.09 17.90
N VAL A 98 24.74 10.89 16.91
CA VAL A 98 23.40 10.85 16.29
C VAL A 98 23.52 10.20 14.91
N CYS A 99 22.68 9.19 14.67
CA CYS A 99 22.55 8.54 13.38
C CYS A 99 21.16 8.80 12.80
N VAL A 100 21.10 9.34 11.57
CA VAL A 100 19.86 9.48 10.81
C VAL A 100 19.81 8.38 9.75
N ALA A 101 18.79 7.54 9.83
CA ALA A 101 18.61 6.35 9.01
C ALA A 101 17.48 6.56 8.00
N TYR A 102 17.75 6.18 6.76
CA TYR A 102 16.77 6.15 5.68
C TYR A 102 16.63 4.70 5.20
N PRO A 103 15.42 4.12 5.21
CA PRO A 103 15.23 2.81 4.61
C PRO A 103 15.43 2.88 3.09
N VAL A 104 16.10 1.87 2.55
CA VAL A 104 16.43 1.70 1.13
C VAL A 104 16.13 0.27 0.68
N GLY A 105 15.71 0.13 -0.59
CA GLY A 105 15.35 -1.18 -1.17
C GLY A 105 14.06 -1.77 -0.58
N ASP A 106 13.92 -3.09 -0.65
CA ASP A 106 12.74 -3.86 -0.20
C ASP A 106 12.68 -4.06 1.32
N SER A 107 13.16 -3.09 2.11
CA SER A 107 13.07 -3.17 3.57
C SER A 107 11.60 -3.17 3.98
N VAL A 108 11.05 -4.37 4.19
CA VAL A 108 9.67 -4.61 4.60
C VAL A 108 9.49 -4.01 5.99
N ASP A 109 8.84 -2.85 6.02
CA ASP A 109 8.54 -2.01 7.17
C ASP A 109 9.76 -1.50 7.97
N PRO A 110 10.08 -0.19 7.89
CA PRO A 110 11.17 0.37 8.68
C PRO A 110 10.84 0.30 10.18
N ASP A 111 11.53 -0.57 10.91
CA ASP A 111 11.37 -0.73 12.37
C ASP A 111 12.53 -0.11 13.14
N LEU A 112 12.16 0.81 14.03
CA LEU A 112 13.11 1.54 14.87
C LEU A 112 13.84 0.64 15.88
N GLN A 113 13.23 -0.45 16.34
CA GLN A 113 13.89 -1.37 17.27
C GLN A 113 14.92 -2.24 16.56
N HIS A 114 14.59 -2.73 15.37
CA HIS A 114 15.55 -3.36 14.47
C HIS A 114 16.75 -2.44 14.17
N LEU A 115 16.48 -1.17 13.82
CA LEU A 115 17.53 -0.17 13.64
C LEU A 115 18.40 -0.02 14.89
N ALA A 116 17.80 0.13 16.08
CA ALA A 116 18.55 0.28 17.34
C ALA A 116 19.51 -0.88 17.61
N GLN A 117 19.10 -2.11 17.25
CA GLN A 117 19.94 -3.31 17.37
C GLN A 117 21.07 -3.32 16.33
N ALA A 118 20.79 -2.85 15.11
CA ALA A 118 21.77 -2.76 14.02
C ALA A 118 22.85 -1.68 14.27
N VAL A 119 22.54 -0.62 15.04
CA VAL A 119 23.47 0.49 15.32
C VAL A 119 23.78 0.68 16.81
N PRO A 120 24.35 -0.31 17.51
CA PRO A 120 24.56 -0.26 18.97
C PRO A 120 25.55 0.84 19.42
N ARG A 121 26.30 1.42 18.48
CA ARG A 121 27.25 2.51 18.71
C ARG A 121 26.62 3.91 18.66
N ALA A 122 25.42 4.05 18.12
CA ALA A 122 24.72 5.32 18.13
C ALA A 122 24.20 5.60 19.54
N ASP A 123 24.41 6.81 20.06
CA ASP A 123 23.74 7.23 21.30
C ASP A 123 22.25 7.50 21.03
N ILE A 124 21.96 7.95 19.81
CA ILE A 124 20.62 8.25 19.33
C ILE A 124 20.49 7.78 17.89
N ALA A 125 19.48 6.95 17.61
CA ALA A 125 19.11 6.56 16.26
C ALA A 125 17.78 7.23 15.89
N VAL A 126 17.75 7.89 14.74
CA VAL A 126 16.60 8.57 14.16
C VAL A 126 16.26 7.87 12.85
N LEU A 127 15.01 7.49 12.68
CA LEU A 127 14.47 6.86 11.48
C LEU A 127 13.58 7.87 10.75
N VAL A 128 13.81 8.04 9.46
CA VAL A 128 12.95 8.83 8.57
C VAL A 128 11.89 7.93 7.95
N LEU A 129 10.63 8.19 8.26
CA LEU A 129 9.49 7.42 7.78
C LEU A 129 9.04 7.88 6.39
N ASP A 130 8.12 7.13 5.80
CA ASP A 130 7.43 7.45 4.54
C ASP A 130 6.09 8.16 4.75
N THR A 131 5.60 8.20 5.99
CA THR A 131 4.43 8.96 6.43
C THR A 131 4.70 10.45 6.53
N TRP A 132 3.63 11.24 6.51
CA TRP A 132 3.69 12.70 6.40
C TRP A 132 2.64 13.39 7.26
N ASP A 133 3.05 14.49 7.91
CA ASP A 133 2.16 15.41 8.62
C ASP A 133 2.46 16.88 8.25
N ALA A 134 1.83 17.83 8.95
CA ALA A 134 2.04 19.25 8.68
C ALA A 134 3.48 19.75 9.01
N ALA A 135 4.23 18.99 9.81
CA ALA A 135 5.63 19.22 10.13
C ALA A 135 6.60 18.60 9.10
N GLY A 136 6.08 17.84 8.12
CA GLY A 136 6.82 17.26 7.02
C GLY A 136 6.84 15.72 7.07
N PRO A 137 7.87 15.08 6.49
CA PRO A 137 8.07 13.65 6.64
C PRO A 137 8.26 13.27 8.11
N GLU A 138 7.57 12.25 8.60
CA GLU A 138 7.63 11.89 10.01
C GLU A 138 9.01 11.34 10.41
N LEU A 139 9.43 11.67 11.64
CA LEU A 139 10.65 11.18 12.26
C LEU A 139 10.32 10.40 13.53
N ALA A 140 11.00 9.28 13.72
CA ALA A 140 10.96 8.52 14.96
C ALA A 140 12.37 8.32 15.51
N ALA A 141 12.55 8.35 16.82
CA ALA A 141 13.86 8.20 17.44
C ALA A 141 13.85 7.31 18.67
N VAL A 142 15.03 6.75 18.97
CA VAL A 142 15.30 5.90 20.11
C VAL A 142 16.67 6.25 20.69
N ASP A 143 16.73 6.32 22.01
CA ASP A 143 17.96 6.57 22.75
C ASP A 143 18.60 5.26 23.19
N ARG A 144 19.91 5.12 23.06
CA ARG A 144 20.66 3.93 23.54
C ARG A 144 20.47 3.65 25.03
N ILE A 145 20.30 4.70 25.82
CA ILE A 145 20.08 4.61 27.28
C ILE A 145 18.67 4.11 27.65
N ALA A 146 17.73 4.11 26.70
CA ALA A 146 16.34 3.70 26.87
C ALA A 146 15.81 3.06 25.57
N PRO A 147 16.33 1.89 25.17
CA PRO A 147 16.06 1.29 23.85
C PRO A 147 14.59 0.90 23.64
N ASP A 148 13.84 0.66 24.73
CA ASP A 148 12.41 0.33 24.66
C ASP A 148 11.52 1.57 24.49
N ARG A 149 12.11 2.78 24.55
CA ARG A 149 11.38 4.04 24.45
C ARG A 149 11.55 4.66 23.07
N ARG A 150 10.53 4.49 22.25
CA ARG A 150 10.34 5.18 20.97
C ARG A 150 9.67 6.54 21.21
N TYR A 151 10.07 7.56 20.46
CA TYR A 151 9.44 8.89 20.51
C TYR A 151 9.46 9.56 19.13
N GLY A 152 8.45 10.40 18.86
CA GLY A 152 8.43 11.22 17.65
C GLY A 152 9.36 12.43 17.81
N LEU A 153 9.73 13.08 16.72
CA LEU A 153 10.39 14.38 16.77
C LEU A 153 10.13 15.15 15.49
N ASP A 154 10.39 16.45 15.55
CA ASP A 154 10.19 17.32 14.41
C ASP A 154 11.54 17.71 13.79
N TRP A 155 11.53 18.08 12.51
CA TRP A 155 12.73 18.52 11.78
C TRP A 155 13.54 19.62 12.47
N PRO A 156 12.94 20.67 13.09
CA PRO A 156 13.70 21.67 13.85
C PRO A 156 14.48 21.08 15.03
N GLU A 157 13.95 20.05 15.69
CA GLU A 157 14.62 19.40 16.83
C GLU A 157 15.84 18.62 16.37
N LEU A 158 15.71 17.89 15.25
CA LEU A 158 16.83 17.21 14.62
C LEU A 158 17.88 18.20 14.12
N ALA A 159 17.46 19.25 13.41
CA ALA A 159 18.35 20.27 12.86
C ALA A 159 19.18 20.97 13.96
N ARG A 160 18.54 21.26 15.10
CA ARG A 160 19.23 21.79 16.28
C ARG A 160 20.29 20.82 16.82
N ALA A 161 19.99 19.52 16.87
CA ALA A 161 20.92 18.51 17.36
C ALA A 161 22.15 18.35 16.44
N ILE A 162 21.95 18.35 15.12
CA ILE A 162 23.02 18.18 14.14
C ILE A 162 23.68 19.49 13.69
N GLY A 163 23.31 20.63 14.30
CA GLY A 163 23.95 21.93 14.10
C GLY A 163 23.59 22.66 12.80
N GLY A 164 22.51 22.25 12.11
CA GLY A 164 22.06 22.85 10.86
C GLY A 164 20.88 22.09 10.26
N PRO A 165 20.30 22.58 9.15
CA PRO A 165 19.19 21.89 8.49
C PRO A 165 19.53 20.42 8.16
N ALA A 166 18.61 19.51 8.46
CA ALA A 166 18.82 18.09 8.26
C ALA A 166 18.56 17.67 6.82
N PRO A 167 19.38 16.75 6.26
CA PRO A 167 19.14 16.26 4.93
C PRO A 167 17.80 15.53 4.87
N TRP A 168 17.07 15.70 3.78
CA TRP A 168 15.93 14.84 3.46
C TRP A 168 16.10 14.25 2.07
N TRP A 169 15.83 12.94 2.00
CA TRP A 169 15.87 12.13 0.80
C TRP A 169 14.47 11.57 0.55
N PRO A 170 13.76 12.07 -0.48
CA PRO A 170 12.49 11.50 -0.89
C PRO A 170 12.63 10.00 -1.14
N PRO A 171 11.68 9.14 -0.74
CA PRO A 171 11.81 7.68 -0.83
C PRO A 171 12.31 7.18 -2.20
N ALA A 172 11.68 7.63 -3.29
CA ALA A 172 12.06 7.26 -4.66
C ALA A 172 13.43 7.81 -5.12
N LEU A 173 14.11 8.66 -4.34
CA LEU A 173 15.42 9.23 -4.67
C LEU A 173 16.55 8.70 -3.77
N ARG A 174 16.27 7.71 -2.91
CA ARG A 174 17.25 7.15 -1.97
C ARG A 174 18.19 6.14 -2.67
N SER A 175 19.07 6.65 -3.52
CA SER A 175 20.17 5.87 -4.11
C SER A 175 21.28 5.65 -3.05
N PRO A 176 21.55 4.41 -2.60
CA PRO A 176 22.61 4.19 -1.61
C PRO A 176 23.96 4.73 -2.07
N ALA A 177 24.29 4.58 -3.35
CA ALA A 177 25.55 5.05 -3.92
C ALA A 177 25.70 6.58 -3.84
N ASP A 178 24.62 7.33 -4.03
CA ASP A 178 24.66 8.81 -3.99
C ASP A 178 24.58 9.34 -2.56
N MET A 179 23.78 8.69 -1.71
CA MET A 179 23.71 9.02 -0.29
C MET A 179 25.06 8.83 0.42
N LEU A 180 25.82 7.79 0.06
CA LEU A 180 27.16 7.55 0.60
C LEU A 180 28.17 8.66 0.23
N ARG A 181 27.96 9.34 -0.89
CA ARG A 181 28.79 10.46 -1.37
C ARG A 181 28.34 11.81 -0.82
N TRP A 182 27.10 11.92 -0.35
CA TRP A 182 26.54 13.17 0.14
C TRP A 182 27.26 13.66 1.40
N ARG A 183 27.45 14.97 1.49
CA ARG A 183 27.97 15.67 2.67
C ARG A 183 27.18 16.96 2.88
N PRO A 184 27.09 17.48 4.13
CA PRO A 184 26.44 18.77 4.37
C PRO A 184 27.02 19.88 3.50
N GLY A 185 26.14 20.72 2.93
CA GLY A 185 26.53 21.85 2.08
C GLY A 185 26.76 21.52 0.60
N ILE A 186 26.67 20.25 0.19
CA ILE A 186 26.66 19.88 -1.23
C ILE A 186 25.27 20.13 -1.81
N GLU A 187 25.23 20.61 -3.06
CA GLU A 187 23.99 20.78 -3.82
C GLU A 187 23.20 19.47 -3.97
N PRO A 188 21.86 19.51 -4.07
CA PRO A 188 21.04 18.32 -4.24
C PRO A 188 21.45 17.53 -5.50
N THR A 189 21.64 16.22 -5.36
CA THR A 189 22.04 15.37 -6.48
C THR A 189 20.83 15.08 -7.39
N LEU A 190 21.04 15.11 -8.72
CA LEU A 190 20.01 14.72 -9.69
C LEU A 190 19.98 13.20 -9.86
N ILE A 191 18.90 12.57 -9.39
CA ILE A 191 18.75 11.12 -9.35
C ILE A 191 17.59 10.69 -10.24
N LYS A 192 17.78 9.65 -11.05
CA LYS A 192 16.66 8.97 -11.70
C LYS A 192 15.85 8.27 -10.62
N PRO A 193 14.55 8.55 -10.48
CA PRO A 193 13.72 7.92 -9.46
C PRO A 193 13.80 6.38 -9.54
N ILE A 194 13.95 5.76 -8.37
CA ILE A 194 14.07 4.33 -8.17
C ILE A 194 12.67 3.81 -7.82
N PRO A 195 12.07 2.93 -8.62
CA PRO A 195 10.81 2.31 -8.27
C PRO A 195 10.92 1.52 -6.96
N GLY A 196 9.85 1.55 -6.17
CA GLY A 196 9.74 0.71 -4.96
C GLY A 196 9.48 -0.77 -5.27
N THR A 197 9.21 -1.11 -6.52
CA THR A 197 8.99 -2.48 -7.01
C THR A 197 10.22 -2.96 -7.76
N ASP A 198 10.72 -4.15 -7.44
CA ASP A 198 11.79 -4.78 -8.22
C ASP A 198 11.28 -5.16 -9.63
N VAL A 199 11.72 -4.40 -10.62
CA VAL A 199 11.36 -4.59 -12.03
C VAL A 199 12.24 -5.61 -12.75
N MET A 200 13.28 -6.16 -12.09
CA MET A 200 14.25 -7.04 -12.74
C MET A 200 13.62 -8.31 -13.34
N PRO A 201 12.64 -8.98 -12.71
CA PRO A 201 11.99 -10.14 -13.34
C PRO A 201 11.26 -9.77 -14.65
N LEU A 202 10.61 -8.60 -14.72
CA LEU A 202 9.94 -8.13 -15.94
C LEU A 202 10.97 -7.84 -17.06
N LEU A 203 12.09 -7.21 -16.71
CA LEU A 203 13.17 -6.94 -17.67
C LEU A 203 13.84 -8.23 -18.17
N ALA A 204 14.00 -9.23 -17.31
CA ALA A 204 14.50 -10.54 -17.70
C ALA A 204 13.54 -11.26 -18.65
N LEU A 205 12.23 -11.24 -18.38
CA LEU A 205 11.21 -11.78 -19.30
C LEU A 205 11.27 -11.10 -20.67
N ALA A 206 11.44 -9.77 -20.70
CA ALA A 206 11.56 -9.03 -21.95
C ALA A 206 12.84 -9.38 -22.72
N HIS A 207 13.94 -9.60 -22.01
CA HIS A 207 15.25 -9.91 -22.60
C HIS A 207 15.28 -11.26 -23.33
N ASP A 208 14.53 -12.24 -22.84
CA ASP A 208 14.49 -13.60 -23.40
C ASP A 208 13.62 -13.70 -24.68
N GLU A 209 12.97 -12.62 -25.08
CA GLU A 209 12.04 -12.59 -26.20
C GLU A 209 12.52 -11.65 -27.33
N PRO A 210 12.07 -11.86 -28.58
CA PRO A 210 12.26 -10.87 -29.63
C PRO A 210 11.69 -9.52 -29.21
N ALA A 211 12.41 -8.43 -29.52
CA ALA A 211 12.07 -7.08 -29.06
C ALA A 211 10.68 -6.59 -29.54
N ASP A 212 10.19 -7.12 -30.66
CA ASP A 212 8.88 -6.83 -31.27
C ASP A 212 7.78 -7.81 -30.85
N SER A 213 8.09 -8.78 -29.98
CA SER A 213 7.10 -9.72 -29.46
C SER A 213 6.12 -9.04 -28.50
N SER A 214 4.89 -9.56 -28.44
CA SER A 214 3.88 -9.10 -27.48
C SER A 214 4.32 -9.21 -26.02
N ILE A 215 5.12 -10.23 -25.68
CA ILE A 215 5.67 -10.42 -24.33
C ILE A 215 6.64 -9.27 -24.00
N ALA A 216 7.64 -9.02 -24.85
CA ALA A 216 8.62 -7.96 -24.61
C ALA A 216 7.97 -6.58 -24.52
N LEU A 217 7.01 -6.29 -25.41
CA LEU A 217 6.25 -5.04 -25.38
C LEU A 217 5.42 -4.89 -24.11
N ALA A 218 4.73 -5.95 -23.65
CA ALA A 218 3.95 -5.92 -22.42
C ALA A 218 4.83 -5.68 -21.18
N MET A 219 5.98 -6.35 -21.10
CA MET A 219 6.93 -6.16 -20.00
C MET A 219 7.53 -4.75 -19.99
N HIS A 220 7.98 -4.24 -21.13
CA HIS A 220 8.50 -2.87 -21.22
C HIS A 220 7.44 -1.82 -20.88
N HIS A 221 6.19 -2.02 -21.31
CA HIS A 221 5.08 -1.16 -20.95
C HIS A 221 4.84 -1.16 -19.42
N MET A 222 4.79 -2.33 -18.79
CA MET A 222 4.66 -2.47 -17.33
C MET A 222 5.80 -1.74 -16.60
N VAL A 223 7.04 -1.99 -17.00
CA VAL A 223 8.23 -1.33 -16.41
C VAL A 223 8.17 0.19 -16.61
N GLY A 224 7.72 0.65 -17.78
CA GLY A 224 7.50 2.07 -18.07
C GLY A 224 6.49 2.70 -17.12
N ARG A 225 5.35 2.04 -16.89
CA ARG A 225 4.33 2.51 -15.95
C ARG A 225 4.82 2.54 -14.51
N ILE A 226 5.53 1.49 -14.06
CA ILE A 226 6.16 1.44 -12.74
C ILE A 226 7.15 2.60 -12.56
N GLN A 227 7.98 2.88 -13.58
CA GLN A 227 8.92 4.00 -13.56
C GLN A 227 8.19 5.36 -13.57
N ALA A 228 7.17 5.54 -14.39
CA ALA A 228 6.40 6.78 -14.45
C ALA A 228 5.73 7.09 -13.11
N GLN A 229 5.23 6.06 -12.41
CA GLN A 229 4.70 6.22 -11.06
C GLN A 229 5.79 6.64 -10.07
N ALA A 230 6.99 6.07 -10.15
CA ALA A 230 8.12 6.48 -9.30
C ALA A 230 8.53 7.95 -9.56
N ASP A 231 8.50 8.37 -10.82
CA ASP A 231 8.77 9.75 -11.23
C ASP A 231 7.71 10.70 -10.65
N GLU A 232 6.44 10.34 -10.73
CA GLU A 232 5.34 11.13 -10.17
C GLU A 232 5.40 11.19 -8.64
N SER A 233 5.65 10.05 -7.97
CA SER A 233 5.82 10.00 -6.52
C SER A 233 6.98 10.88 -6.05
N ALA A 234 8.10 10.92 -6.78
CA ALA A 234 9.22 11.81 -6.45
C ALA A 234 8.84 13.29 -6.59
N ARG A 235 8.07 13.67 -7.63
CA ARG A 235 7.57 15.05 -7.81
C ARG A 235 6.59 15.42 -6.71
N SER A 236 5.60 14.57 -6.46
CA SER A 236 4.58 14.77 -5.43
C SER A 236 5.19 14.99 -4.04
N ALA A 237 6.22 14.20 -3.69
CA ALA A 237 6.95 14.39 -2.43
C ALA A 237 7.61 15.77 -2.31
N LEU A 238 8.18 16.31 -3.41
CA LEU A 238 8.74 17.67 -3.42
C LEU A 238 7.63 18.73 -3.28
N THR A 239 6.52 18.57 -3.99
CA THR A 239 5.36 19.46 -3.87
C THR A 239 4.81 19.48 -2.43
N MET A 240 4.70 18.30 -1.79
CA MET A 240 4.28 18.19 -0.40
C MET A 240 5.25 18.91 0.54
N LEU A 241 6.56 18.80 0.30
CA LEU A 241 7.57 19.54 1.06
C LEU A 241 7.40 21.05 0.90
N GLU A 242 7.18 21.54 -0.31
CA GLU A 242 7.16 22.97 -0.61
C GLU A 242 5.85 23.65 -0.22
N GLU A 243 4.71 22.99 -0.42
CA GLU A 243 3.39 23.60 -0.31
C GLU A 243 2.66 23.25 1.00
N HIS A 244 2.96 22.11 1.61
CA HIS A 244 2.16 21.55 2.72
C HIS A 244 2.92 21.46 4.06
N THR A 245 4.23 21.75 4.07
CA THR A 245 5.04 21.75 5.29
C THR A 245 5.08 23.15 5.90
N TRP A 246 4.90 23.25 7.22
CA TRP A 246 5.01 24.54 7.91
C TRP A 246 6.36 25.23 7.66
N PRO A 247 6.40 26.55 7.42
CA PRO A 247 7.61 27.26 6.99
C PRO A 247 8.83 27.04 7.90
N GLU A 248 8.64 27.00 9.21
CA GLU A 248 9.69 26.80 10.20
C GLU A 248 10.26 25.37 10.19
N HIS A 249 9.43 24.37 9.86
CA HIS A 249 9.87 22.99 9.67
C HIS A 249 10.58 22.83 8.33
N ARG A 250 10.04 23.46 7.28
CA ARG A 250 10.66 23.48 5.95
C ARG A 250 12.05 24.11 5.96
N ALA A 251 12.28 25.15 6.76
CA ALA A 251 13.57 25.79 6.94
C ALA A 251 14.60 24.89 7.67
N ALA A 252 14.13 23.91 8.44
CA ALA A 252 14.96 22.91 9.12
C ALA A 252 15.36 21.73 8.20
N ILE A 253 14.90 21.72 6.95
CA ILE A 253 15.14 20.64 5.98
C ILE A 253 16.00 21.14 4.83
N THR A 254 17.11 20.43 4.55
CA THR A 254 17.86 20.55 3.30
C THR A 254 17.51 19.39 2.39
N LEU A 255 17.09 19.70 1.17
CA LEU A 255 16.85 18.67 0.16
C LEU A 255 18.19 18.08 -0.29
N ALA A 256 18.36 16.77 -0.21
CA ALA A 256 19.61 16.12 -0.59
C ALA A 256 19.60 15.54 -2.02
N ALA A 257 18.42 15.35 -2.60
CA ALA A 257 18.24 14.86 -3.96
C ALA A 257 17.05 15.50 -4.68
N LYS A 258 17.14 15.58 -6.01
CA LYS A 258 16.07 16.03 -6.92
C LYS A 258 15.86 14.99 -8.02
N PRO A 259 14.62 14.78 -8.50
CA PRO A 259 14.37 13.87 -9.59
C PRO A 259 14.98 14.44 -10.89
N GLN A 260 15.54 13.56 -11.71
CA GLN A 260 15.83 13.88 -13.11
C GLN A 260 14.51 14.10 -13.88
N ILE A 261 14.54 14.97 -14.88
CA ILE A 261 13.39 15.17 -15.76
C ILE A 261 13.22 13.91 -16.63
N PRO A 262 12.02 13.30 -16.70
CA PRO A 262 11.78 12.16 -17.56
C PRO A 262 12.13 12.49 -19.01
N THR A 263 12.87 11.61 -19.68
CA THR A 263 13.34 11.81 -21.06
C THR A 263 12.61 10.96 -22.09
N HIS A 264 11.73 10.05 -21.67
CA HIS A 264 11.05 9.13 -22.57
C HIS A 264 9.58 9.49 -22.74
N PRO A 265 9.10 9.67 -23.99
CA PRO A 265 7.67 9.75 -24.25
C PRO A 265 7.02 8.40 -23.99
N ASP A 266 5.79 8.42 -23.46
CA ASP A 266 4.96 7.21 -23.40
C ASP A 266 4.74 6.68 -24.81
N HIS A 267 5.21 5.46 -25.06
CA HIS A 267 4.82 4.72 -26.24
C HIS A 267 3.51 4.01 -25.93
N ASP A 268 2.43 4.48 -26.55
CA ASP A 268 1.13 3.84 -26.43
C ASP A 268 1.17 2.48 -27.14
N VAL A 269 1.19 1.40 -26.35
CA VAL A 269 1.12 0.03 -26.87
C VAL A 269 -0.34 -0.39 -26.90
N PRO A 270 -0.88 -0.81 -28.06
CA PRO A 270 -2.27 -1.24 -28.15
C PRO A 270 -2.62 -2.30 -27.09
N GLU A 271 -3.74 -2.12 -26.39
CA GLU A 271 -4.21 -3.03 -25.32
C GLU A 271 -4.27 -4.49 -25.77
N THR A 272 -4.63 -4.75 -27.03
CA THR A 272 -4.67 -6.09 -27.62
C THR A 272 -3.31 -6.78 -27.60
N ILE A 273 -2.22 -6.05 -27.81
CA ILE A 273 -0.84 -6.56 -27.72
C ILE A 273 -0.46 -6.82 -26.26
N LEU A 274 -0.82 -5.92 -25.35
CA LEU A 274 -0.56 -6.07 -23.92
C LEU A 274 -1.24 -7.33 -23.36
N ARG A 275 -2.52 -7.53 -23.68
CA ARG A 275 -3.29 -8.72 -23.27
C ARG A 275 -2.73 -9.99 -23.88
N ASP A 276 -2.32 -9.97 -25.15
CA ASP A 276 -1.67 -11.14 -25.78
C ASP A 276 -0.36 -11.51 -25.07
N GLY A 277 0.49 -10.51 -24.78
CA GLY A 277 1.75 -10.73 -24.06
C GLY A 277 1.52 -11.36 -22.69
N TRP A 278 0.59 -10.82 -21.90
CA TRP A 278 0.25 -11.37 -20.59
C TRP A 278 -0.40 -12.75 -20.67
N ASN A 279 -1.28 -13.02 -21.63
CA ASN A 279 -1.85 -14.36 -21.83
C ASN A 279 -0.76 -15.40 -22.09
N ARG A 280 0.24 -15.04 -22.90
CA ARG A 280 1.38 -15.94 -23.17
C ARG A 280 2.23 -16.17 -21.92
N ILE A 281 2.49 -15.14 -21.11
CA ILE A 281 3.20 -15.28 -19.83
C ILE A 281 2.43 -16.17 -18.86
N LEU A 282 1.12 -15.92 -18.68
CA LEU A 282 0.24 -16.68 -17.78
C LEU A 282 0.19 -18.18 -18.11
N ALA A 283 0.42 -18.55 -19.37
CA ALA A 283 0.48 -19.93 -19.84
C ALA A 283 1.84 -20.62 -19.60
N ARG A 284 2.90 -19.88 -19.26
CA ARG A 284 4.24 -20.45 -19.00
C ARG A 284 4.27 -21.20 -17.67
N THR A 285 5.25 -22.09 -17.51
CA THR A 285 5.43 -22.94 -16.32
C THR A 285 6.73 -22.67 -15.58
N ASP A 286 7.51 -21.68 -16.00
CA ASP A 286 8.78 -21.30 -15.37
C ASP A 286 8.59 -20.26 -14.27
N THR A 287 9.54 -20.22 -13.32
CA THR A 287 9.47 -19.35 -12.13
C THR A 287 9.59 -17.88 -12.47
N LEU A 288 10.28 -17.52 -13.56
CA LEU A 288 10.43 -16.13 -13.97
C LEU A 288 9.10 -15.54 -14.43
N ALA A 289 8.28 -16.33 -15.13
CA ALA A 289 6.90 -15.96 -15.45
C ALA A 289 6.01 -15.86 -14.20
N GLU A 290 6.18 -16.75 -13.20
CA GLU A 290 5.47 -16.64 -11.91
C GLU A 290 5.81 -15.31 -11.20
N ASP A 291 7.09 -14.93 -11.17
CA ASP A 291 7.55 -13.67 -10.57
C ASP A 291 6.99 -12.44 -11.30
N GLY A 292 6.99 -12.45 -12.64
CA GLY A 292 6.39 -11.38 -13.44
C GLY A 292 4.88 -11.22 -13.21
N VAL A 293 4.15 -12.33 -13.12
CA VAL A 293 2.70 -12.33 -12.82
C VAL A 293 2.43 -11.78 -11.42
N ARG A 294 3.23 -12.16 -10.42
CA ARG A 294 3.10 -11.67 -9.05
C ARG A 294 3.35 -10.17 -8.96
N ILE A 295 4.38 -9.65 -9.64
CA ILE A 295 4.64 -8.21 -9.72
C ILE A 295 3.44 -7.47 -10.32
N ALA A 296 2.85 -7.98 -11.40
CA ALA A 296 1.69 -7.33 -12.00
C ALA A 296 0.43 -7.38 -11.14
N ASP A 297 0.15 -8.52 -10.52
CA ASP A 297 -0.97 -8.65 -9.59
C ASP A 297 -0.82 -7.73 -8.36
N GLU A 298 0.37 -7.64 -7.77
CA GLU A 298 0.65 -6.76 -6.64
C GLU A 298 0.63 -5.26 -7.01
N TRP A 299 1.05 -4.90 -8.23
CA TRP A 299 1.20 -3.50 -8.65
C TRP A 299 -0.10 -2.88 -9.20
N ASP A 300 -0.82 -3.57 -10.10
CA ASP A 300 -2.08 -3.07 -10.69
C ASP A 300 -3.26 -4.04 -10.62
N GLY A 301 -3.13 -5.16 -9.91
CA GLY A 301 -4.17 -6.19 -9.84
C GLY A 301 -4.32 -6.97 -11.15
N GLY A 302 -3.29 -6.97 -12.00
CA GLY A 302 -3.31 -7.65 -13.29
C GLY A 302 -4.25 -6.98 -14.28
N GLU A 303 -4.12 -5.67 -14.49
CA GLU A 303 -5.01 -4.86 -15.35
C GLU A 303 -5.28 -5.53 -16.71
N TYR A 304 -4.25 -6.11 -17.30
CA TYR A 304 -4.29 -6.78 -18.62
C TYR A 304 -4.48 -8.30 -18.58
N PHE A 305 -4.65 -8.90 -17.41
CA PHE A 305 -4.99 -10.32 -17.29
C PHE A 305 -6.41 -10.60 -17.81
N PRO A 306 -6.73 -11.86 -18.16
CA PRO A 306 -8.09 -12.25 -18.49
C PRO A 306 -8.99 -12.37 -17.25
N PHE A 307 -8.43 -12.22 -16.04
CA PHE A 307 -9.10 -12.24 -14.75
C PHE A 307 -8.69 -11.03 -13.90
N SER A 308 -9.40 -10.79 -12.81
CA SER A 308 -9.18 -9.60 -11.96
C SER A 308 -9.14 -9.85 -10.46
N ALA A 309 -9.53 -11.05 -10.04
CA ALA A 309 -9.72 -11.40 -8.66
C ALA A 309 -9.79 -12.91 -8.53
N PHE A 310 -9.66 -13.38 -7.30
CA PHE A 310 -9.94 -14.76 -6.93
C PHE A 310 -11.17 -14.81 -6.03
N THR A 311 -11.94 -15.89 -6.16
CA THR A 311 -13.07 -16.16 -5.27
C THR A 311 -12.97 -17.55 -4.69
N GLU A 312 -13.37 -17.68 -3.43
CA GLU A 312 -13.50 -18.97 -2.78
C GLU A 312 -14.83 -19.60 -3.20
N VAL A 313 -14.79 -20.86 -3.65
CA VAL A 313 -15.96 -21.65 -4.02
C VAL A 313 -15.92 -22.94 -3.23
N THR A 314 -16.99 -23.20 -2.47
CA THR A 314 -17.17 -24.48 -1.80
C THR A 314 -18.14 -25.33 -2.62
N PRO A 315 -17.69 -26.38 -3.34
CA PRO A 315 -18.53 -27.15 -4.26
C PRO A 315 -19.79 -27.76 -3.61
N ARG A 316 -19.72 -28.06 -2.30
CA ARG A 316 -20.82 -28.65 -1.54
C ARG A 316 -21.80 -27.63 -0.96
N ALA A 317 -21.51 -26.33 -1.07
CA ALA A 317 -22.34 -25.28 -0.49
C ALA A 317 -23.65 -25.06 -1.28
N GLY A 318 -23.65 -25.39 -2.57
CA GLY A 318 -24.87 -25.81 -3.25
C GLY A 318 -24.76 -25.98 -4.75
N THR A 319 -25.91 -25.96 -5.43
CA THR A 319 -26.07 -26.52 -6.78
C THR A 319 -25.23 -25.85 -7.86
N ALA A 320 -25.16 -24.51 -7.93
CA ALA A 320 -24.39 -23.82 -8.96
C ALA A 320 -22.88 -24.01 -8.76
N ALA A 321 -22.42 -23.92 -7.50
CA ALA A 321 -21.03 -24.18 -7.15
C ALA A 321 -20.60 -25.62 -7.50
N GLY A 322 -21.44 -26.61 -7.19
CA GLY A 322 -21.19 -28.02 -7.51
C GLY A 322 -21.22 -28.30 -9.01
N GLU A 323 -22.16 -27.69 -9.74
CA GLU A 323 -22.26 -27.79 -11.20
C GLU A 323 -21.00 -27.23 -11.87
N TRP A 324 -20.61 -25.99 -11.52
CA TRP A 324 -19.40 -25.38 -12.08
C TRP A 324 -18.15 -26.16 -11.71
N ALA A 325 -17.98 -26.57 -10.45
CA ALA A 325 -16.83 -27.34 -10.01
C ALA A 325 -16.68 -28.68 -10.76
N ALA A 326 -17.79 -29.32 -11.13
CA ALA A 326 -17.78 -30.57 -11.90
C ALA A 326 -17.32 -30.38 -13.36
N THR A 327 -17.32 -29.16 -13.88
CA THR A 327 -16.82 -28.84 -15.24
C THR A 327 -15.31 -28.63 -15.30
N LEU A 328 -14.68 -28.41 -14.15
CA LEU A 328 -13.24 -28.13 -14.08
C LEU A 328 -12.42 -29.34 -14.54
N THR A 329 -11.38 -29.06 -15.31
CA THR A 329 -10.45 -30.07 -15.80
C THR A 329 -9.12 -30.00 -15.05
N PRO A 330 -8.47 -31.12 -14.71
CA PRO A 330 -7.12 -31.09 -14.18
C PRO A 330 -6.15 -30.41 -15.16
N SER A 331 -5.27 -29.56 -14.65
CA SER A 331 -4.27 -28.83 -15.45
C SER A 331 -2.88 -28.91 -14.82
N SER A 332 -1.83 -28.68 -15.60
CA SER A 332 -0.50 -28.41 -15.05
C SER A 332 -0.47 -27.01 -14.41
N ARG A 333 0.34 -26.84 -13.36
CA ARG A 333 0.61 -25.53 -12.79
C ARG A 333 1.30 -24.63 -13.83
N THR A 334 0.74 -23.44 -14.01
CA THR A 334 1.27 -22.35 -14.85
C THR A 334 1.39 -21.07 -14.03
N ALA A 335 2.01 -20.03 -14.59
CA ALA A 335 2.15 -18.73 -13.96
C ALA A 335 0.81 -18.09 -13.54
N ALA A 336 -0.28 -18.38 -14.25
CA ALA A 336 -1.63 -17.97 -13.84
C ALA A 336 -2.04 -18.46 -12.45
N HIS A 337 -1.50 -19.60 -11.99
CA HIS A 337 -1.78 -20.14 -10.66
C HIS A 337 -1.00 -19.41 -9.55
N ALA A 338 0.10 -18.73 -9.88
CA ALA A 338 0.90 -17.97 -8.92
C ALA A 338 0.10 -16.78 -8.35
N ALA A 339 -0.74 -16.14 -9.18
CA ALA A 339 -1.62 -15.05 -8.76
C ALA A 339 -2.66 -15.45 -7.69
N VAL A 340 -2.96 -16.74 -7.52
CA VAL A 340 -3.93 -17.18 -6.49
C VAL A 340 -3.38 -17.01 -5.06
N GLY A 341 -2.05 -16.92 -4.89
CA GLY A 341 -1.42 -16.55 -3.61
C GLY A 341 -1.58 -17.56 -2.47
N ARG A 342 -1.76 -18.86 -2.74
CA ARG A 342 -1.94 -19.90 -1.71
C ARG A 342 -0.71 -20.78 -1.53
N SER A 343 -0.33 -21.00 -0.27
CA SER A 343 0.84 -21.81 0.11
C SER A 343 0.60 -23.32 0.08
N SER A 344 -0.65 -23.78 0.18
CA SER A 344 -1.02 -25.21 0.13
C SER A 344 -1.97 -25.49 -1.04
N ILE A 345 -1.39 -25.93 -2.16
CA ILE A 345 -2.12 -26.33 -3.36
C ILE A 345 -2.10 -27.86 -3.43
N GLN A 346 -3.28 -28.50 -3.39
CA GLN A 346 -3.38 -29.95 -3.61
C GLN A 346 -3.53 -30.29 -5.10
N HIS A 347 -4.41 -29.57 -5.79
CA HIS A 347 -4.71 -29.81 -7.20
C HIS A 347 -4.85 -28.49 -7.96
N THR A 348 -4.36 -28.48 -9.20
CA THR A 348 -4.52 -27.41 -10.17
C THR A 348 -5.54 -27.81 -11.22
N HIS A 349 -6.39 -26.86 -11.56
CA HIS A 349 -7.51 -27.03 -12.47
C HIS A 349 -7.56 -25.86 -13.45
N GLN A 350 -8.26 -26.09 -14.57
CA GLN A 350 -8.63 -25.06 -15.51
C GLN A 350 -10.13 -25.15 -15.78
N ASP A 351 -10.79 -24.00 -15.77
CA ASP A 351 -12.15 -23.86 -16.29
C ASP A 351 -12.09 -23.92 -17.82
N PRO A 352 -12.64 -24.96 -18.46
CA PRO A 352 -12.56 -25.10 -19.92
C PRO A 352 -13.38 -24.04 -20.66
N ALA A 353 -14.35 -23.37 -20.02
CA ALA A 353 -15.16 -22.34 -20.64
C ALA A 353 -14.42 -21.00 -20.72
N THR A 354 -13.61 -20.68 -19.72
CA THR A 354 -12.90 -19.39 -19.62
C THR A 354 -11.39 -19.49 -19.84
N GLY A 355 -10.82 -20.70 -19.76
CA GLY A 355 -9.39 -20.93 -19.75
C GLY A 355 -8.70 -20.52 -18.43
N LEU A 356 -9.48 -20.10 -17.42
CA LEU A 356 -8.95 -19.52 -16.19
C LEU A 356 -8.51 -20.58 -15.17
N PRO A 357 -7.48 -20.30 -14.35
CA PRO A 357 -6.98 -21.23 -13.36
C PRO A 357 -7.94 -21.34 -12.17
N ALA A 358 -7.99 -22.54 -11.60
CA ALA A 358 -8.54 -22.79 -10.28
C ALA A 358 -7.62 -23.74 -9.51
N ILE A 359 -7.54 -23.60 -8.19
CA ILE A 359 -6.82 -24.52 -7.32
C ILE A 359 -7.73 -25.09 -6.25
N THR A 360 -7.44 -26.30 -5.80
CA THR A 360 -8.09 -26.91 -4.64
C THR A 360 -7.11 -26.96 -3.46
N ASP A 361 -7.54 -26.49 -2.29
CA ASP A 361 -6.78 -26.63 -1.05
C ASP A 361 -7.04 -27.98 -0.36
N GLU A 362 -6.36 -28.21 0.76
CA GLU A 362 -6.47 -29.45 1.55
C GLU A 362 -7.88 -29.70 2.15
N LYS A 363 -8.71 -28.66 2.23
CA LYS A 363 -10.09 -28.73 2.73
C LYS A 363 -11.09 -28.97 1.61
N GLY A 364 -10.65 -29.04 0.36
CA GLY A 364 -11.52 -29.17 -0.81
C GLY A 364 -12.23 -27.86 -1.18
N VAL A 365 -11.73 -26.70 -0.71
CA VAL A 365 -12.19 -25.39 -1.15
C VAL A 365 -11.48 -25.04 -2.45
N LEU A 366 -12.24 -24.57 -3.44
CA LEU A 366 -11.71 -24.09 -4.70
C LEU A 366 -11.41 -22.60 -4.60
N TYR A 367 -10.27 -22.18 -5.15
CA TYR A 367 -9.95 -20.78 -5.37
C TYR A 367 -9.83 -20.58 -6.86
N ALA A 368 -10.73 -19.78 -7.42
CA ALA A 368 -10.90 -19.65 -8.86
C ALA A 368 -10.65 -18.22 -9.30
N ALA A 369 -9.90 -18.05 -10.39
CA ALA A 369 -9.80 -16.78 -11.08
C ALA A 369 -11.17 -16.36 -11.62
N VAL A 370 -11.55 -15.11 -11.36
CA VAL A 370 -12.82 -14.53 -11.81
C VAL A 370 -12.57 -13.73 -13.10
N PRO A 371 -13.30 -14.02 -14.19
CA PRO A 371 -13.07 -13.35 -15.47
C PRO A 371 -13.34 -11.84 -15.39
N GLN A 372 -12.65 -11.06 -16.22
CA GLN A 372 -13.04 -9.65 -16.46
C GLN A 372 -14.21 -9.52 -17.44
N ARG A 373 -14.38 -10.52 -18.32
CA ARG A 373 -15.41 -10.64 -19.36
C ARG A 373 -15.80 -12.10 -19.53
N LEU A 374 -17.07 -12.36 -19.83
CA LEU A 374 -17.47 -13.72 -20.20
C LEU A 374 -17.07 -14.00 -21.66
N PRO A 375 -16.57 -15.18 -22.01
CA PRO A 375 -16.35 -15.59 -23.39
C PRO A 375 -17.62 -16.25 -23.97
N ALA A 376 -18.76 -15.55 -23.88
CA ALA A 376 -20.06 -16.12 -24.18
C ALA A 376 -20.66 -15.59 -25.48
N THR A 377 -21.39 -16.45 -26.19
CA THR A 377 -22.14 -16.04 -27.39
C THR A 377 -23.65 -16.02 -27.15
N ALA A 378 -24.12 -16.81 -26.18
CA ALA A 378 -25.52 -16.84 -25.78
C ALA A 378 -25.82 -15.72 -24.76
N PRO A 379 -26.98 -15.05 -24.84
CA PRO A 379 -27.32 -13.95 -23.93
C PRO A 379 -27.50 -14.43 -22.48
N LEU A 380 -27.46 -13.47 -21.56
CA LEU A 380 -27.78 -13.68 -20.13
C LEU A 380 -29.19 -14.27 -20.00
N ALA A 381 -29.31 -15.42 -19.33
CA ALA A 381 -30.58 -16.07 -19.04
C ALA A 381 -30.97 -15.99 -17.56
N GLN A 382 -30.02 -16.21 -16.65
CA GLN A 382 -30.27 -16.17 -15.21
C GLN A 382 -29.06 -15.66 -14.43
N VAL A 383 -29.34 -15.08 -13.26
CA VAL A 383 -28.35 -14.73 -12.24
C VAL A 383 -28.66 -15.56 -11.00
N ILE A 384 -27.66 -16.26 -10.46
CA ILE A 384 -27.82 -17.10 -9.26
C ILE A 384 -27.01 -16.49 -8.13
N LEU A 385 -27.68 -16.20 -7.01
CA LEU A 385 -27.10 -15.59 -5.81
C LEU A 385 -26.89 -16.70 -4.77
N GLN A 386 -25.66 -17.18 -4.59
CA GLN A 386 -25.38 -18.33 -3.74
C GLN A 386 -24.08 -18.17 -2.94
N ASP A 387 -24.17 -18.24 -1.62
CA ASP A 387 -23.05 -18.27 -0.66
C ASP A 387 -21.99 -17.20 -0.94
N ALA A 388 -22.45 -15.95 -1.04
CA ALA A 388 -21.65 -14.75 -1.40
C ALA A 388 -21.01 -14.78 -2.80
N THR A 389 -21.33 -15.78 -3.63
CA THR A 389 -20.93 -15.86 -5.04
C THR A 389 -22.11 -15.53 -5.95
N VAL A 390 -21.85 -14.72 -6.98
CA VAL A 390 -22.82 -14.43 -8.04
C VAL A 390 -22.43 -15.25 -9.26
N TRP A 391 -23.37 -16.03 -9.76
CA TRP A 391 -23.19 -16.84 -10.96
C TRP A 391 -24.04 -16.30 -12.11
N ILE A 392 -23.50 -16.41 -13.31
CA ILE A 392 -24.17 -16.03 -14.56
C ILE A 392 -24.46 -17.29 -15.36
N ARG A 393 -25.73 -17.53 -15.66
CA ARG A 393 -26.13 -18.59 -16.59
C ARG A 393 -26.57 -17.98 -17.91
N THR A 394 -26.00 -18.46 -19.01
CA THR A 394 -26.37 -18.06 -20.37
C THR A 394 -27.47 -18.94 -20.94
N ALA A 395 -28.12 -18.49 -22.02
CA ALA A 395 -29.30 -19.17 -22.60
C ALA A 395 -28.99 -20.57 -23.18
N ASP A 396 -27.73 -20.86 -23.50
CA ASP A 396 -27.25 -22.19 -23.87
C ASP A 396 -26.96 -23.10 -22.67
N GLY A 397 -27.26 -22.64 -21.45
CA GLY A 397 -27.16 -23.39 -20.21
C GLY A 397 -25.80 -23.30 -19.53
N ARG A 398 -24.79 -22.66 -20.13
CA ARG A 398 -23.45 -22.54 -19.52
C ARG A 398 -23.47 -21.65 -18.29
N LEU A 399 -22.66 -22.03 -17.30
CA LEU A 399 -22.58 -21.37 -16.00
C LEU A 399 -21.18 -20.79 -15.82
N TYR A 400 -21.13 -19.51 -15.42
CA TYR A 400 -19.90 -18.76 -15.21
C TYR A 400 -19.91 -18.08 -13.84
N LEU A 401 -18.72 -17.83 -13.30
CA LEU A 401 -18.54 -16.82 -12.26
C LEU A 401 -18.85 -15.44 -12.86
N ALA A 402 -19.57 -14.59 -12.12
CA ALA A 402 -19.87 -13.25 -12.59
C ALA A 402 -18.59 -12.42 -12.79
N PRO A 403 -18.44 -11.72 -13.93
CA PRO A 403 -17.24 -10.94 -14.19
C PRO A 403 -16.94 -9.89 -13.12
N ARG A 404 -15.67 -9.65 -12.83
CA ARG A 404 -15.23 -8.63 -11.86
C ARG A 404 -14.16 -7.72 -12.45
N TYR A 405 -14.01 -6.54 -11.86
CA TYR A 405 -12.90 -5.62 -12.14
C TYR A 405 -12.00 -5.56 -10.88
N PRO A 406 -10.68 -5.39 -11.01
CA PRO A 406 -9.79 -5.33 -9.85
C PRO A 406 -10.26 -4.25 -8.85
N GLY A 407 -10.24 -4.58 -7.55
CA GLY A 407 -10.69 -3.65 -6.49
C GLY A 407 -12.22 -3.51 -6.32
N ASN A 408 -13.04 -4.00 -7.27
CA ASN A 408 -14.50 -3.89 -7.22
C ASN A 408 -15.16 -5.26 -6.96
N GLY A 409 -15.43 -5.55 -5.68
CA GLY A 409 -16.18 -6.73 -5.28
C GLY A 409 -17.63 -6.68 -5.75
N ILE A 410 -18.22 -7.84 -6.08
CA ILE A 410 -19.63 -7.98 -6.46
C ILE A 410 -20.35 -8.79 -5.38
N ASN A 411 -21.44 -8.24 -4.84
CA ASN A 411 -22.20 -8.85 -3.76
C ASN A 411 -23.65 -8.29 -3.71
N TRP A 412 -24.53 -8.83 -2.87
CA TRP A 412 -25.95 -8.44 -2.78
C TRP A 412 -26.45 -8.32 -1.33
N GLY A 413 -27.65 -7.75 -1.15
CA GLY A 413 -28.41 -7.85 0.11
C GLY A 413 -28.02 -6.88 1.23
N TYR A 414 -27.25 -5.84 0.93
CA TYR A 414 -26.92 -4.76 1.86
C TYR A 414 -26.81 -3.42 1.14
N ARG A 415 -26.50 -2.35 1.88
CA ARG A 415 -26.16 -1.04 1.30
C ARG A 415 -24.65 -0.89 1.28
N GLY A 416 -24.04 -0.90 0.10
CA GLY A 416 -22.60 -0.69 -0.06
C GLY A 416 -22.15 -0.92 -1.50
N SER A 417 -20.84 -0.87 -1.74
CA SER A 417 -20.25 -0.92 -3.09
C SER A 417 -20.55 -2.21 -3.85
N GLY A 418 -20.61 -3.37 -3.18
CA GLY A 418 -20.86 -4.66 -3.83
C GLY A 418 -22.17 -4.72 -4.64
N PRO A 419 -23.32 -4.35 -4.04
CA PRO A 419 -24.60 -4.23 -4.74
C PRO A 419 -24.62 -3.18 -5.85
N HIS A 420 -23.84 -2.11 -5.73
CA HIS A 420 -23.70 -1.12 -6.81
C HIS A 420 -22.97 -1.72 -8.01
N ALA A 421 -21.83 -2.39 -7.77
CA ALA A 421 -21.09 -3.10 -8.80
C ALA A 421 -21.94 -4.20 -9.46
N LEU A 422 -22.71 -4.95 -8.68
CA LEU A 422 -23.65 -5.95 -9.21
C LEU A 422 -24.68 -5.30 -10.13
N ALA A 423 -25.36 -4.24 -9.70
CA ALA A 423 -26.37 -3.57 -10.51
C ALA A 423 -25.81 -3.01 -11.83
N GLY A 424 -24.63 -2.39 -11.79
CA GLY A 424 -23.93 -1.91 -12.98
C GLY A 424 -23.56 -3.05 -13.93
N LEU A 425 -23.00 -4.15 -13.41
CA LEU A 425 -22.70 -5.34 -14.21
C LEU A 425 -23.96 -5.90 -14.88
N LEU A 426 -25.05 -6.05 -14.14
CA LEU A 426 -26.30 -6.61 -14.67
C LEU A 426 -26.86 -5.76 -15.81
N ASN A 427 -26.80 -4.43 -15.69
CA ASN A 427 -27.21 -3.54 -16.76
C ASN A 427 -26.39 -3.78 -18.04
N LEU A 428 -25.07 -3.89 -17.90
CA LEU A 428 -24.15 -4.15 -19.02
C LEU A 428 -24.39 -5.53 -19.65
N LEU A 429 -24.49 -6.59 -18.86
CA LEU A 429 -24.68 -7.97 -19.34
C LEU A 429 -26.05 -8.21 -19.99
N LEU A 430 -27.07 -7.41 -19.65
CA LEU A 430 -28.36 -7.46 -20.33
C LEU A 430 -28.27 -7.01 -21.78
N ASP A 431 -27.40 -6.05 -22.09
CA ASP A 431 -27.20 -5.50 -23.43
C ASP A 431 -26.09 -6.23 -24.21
N ASP A 432 -24.98 -6.56 -23.55
CA ASP A 432 -23.85 -7.31 -24.12
C ASP A 432 -23.28 -8.31 -23.10
N ILE A 433 -23.43 -9.60 -23.37
CA ILE A 433 -22.92 -10.67 -22.48
C ILE A 433 -21.39 -10.66 -22.34
N ASN A 434 -20.67 -10.04 -23.29
CA ASN A 434 -19.20 -9.94 -23.29
C ASN A 434 -18.70 -8.59 -22.73
N ALA A 435 -19.61 -7.76 -22.20
CA ALA A 435 -19.25 -6.52 -21.55
C ALA A 435 -18.25 -6.78 -20.41
N ALA A 436 -17.28 -5.87 -20.26
CA ALA A 436 -16.39 -5.89 -19.12
C ALA A 436 -17.16 -5.58 -17.84
N ALA A 437 -16.70 -6.14 -16.74
CA ALA A 437 -17.12 -5.66 -15.42
C ALA A 437 -16.83 -4.16 -15.26
N PRO A 438 -17.71 -3.40 -14.59
CA PRO A 438 -17.54 -1.96 -14.44
C PRO A 438 -16.30 -1.63 -13.59
N SER A 439 -15.45 -0.75 -14.11
CA SER A 439 -14.25 -0.25 -13.41
C SER A 439 -14.56 0.85 -12.38
N THR A 440 -15.70 1.53 -12.53
CA THR A 440 -16.17 2.58 -11.62
C THR A 440 -17.57 2.29 -11.09
N LEU A 441 -17.78 2.53 -9.80
CA LEU A 441 -19.05 2.23 -9.11
C LEU A 441 -20.22 3.11 -9.55
N ASP A 442 -20.00 4.26 -10.18
CA ASP A 442 -21.08 5.22 -10.47
C ASP A 442 -21.58 5.18 -11.92
N THR A 443 -20.89 4.46 -12.79
CA THR A 443 -21.23 4.37 -14.20
C THR A 443 -22.24 3.23 -14.44
N HIS A 444 -23.32 3.53 -15.17
CA HIS A 444 -24.31 2.55 -15.66
C HIS A 444 -25.25 1.93 -14.61
N ILE A 445 -25.41 2.51 -13.42
CA ILE A 445 -26.35 2.02 -12.42
C ILE A 445 -27.75 2.57 -12.67
N LEU A 446 -28.73 1.66 -12.75
CA LEU A 446 -30.15 2.00 -12.82
C LEU A 446 -30.83 1.74 -11.47
N PRO A 447 -31.69 2.65 -10.96
CA PRO A 447 -32.26 2.55 -9.61
C PRO A 447 -32.99 1.23 -9.33
N GLY A 448 -33.74 0.69 -10.28
CA GLY A 448 -34.48 -0.55 -10.07
C GLY A 448 -33.56 -1.79 -9.97
N LEU A 449 -32.52 -1.88 -10.81
CA LEU A 449 -31.47 -2.93 -10.66
C LEU A 449 -30.69 -2.79 -9.36
N LEU A 450 -30.44 -1.55 -8.91
CA LEU A 450 -29.81 -1.31 -7.61
C LEU A 450 -30.70 -1.79 -6.46
N GLY A 451 -31.99 -1.48 -6.51
CA GLY A 451 -32.98 -1.97 -5.53
C GLY A 451 -33.05 -3.49 -5.50
N LEU A 452 -32.99 -4.14 -6.67
CA LEU A 452 -32.93 -5.59 -6.78
C LEU A 452 -31.67 -6.16 -6.12
N ALA A 453 -30.50 -5.58 -6.39
CA ALA A 453 -29.21 -6.02 -5.83
C ALA A 453 -29.07 -5.75 -4.32
N MET A 454 -29.69 -4.68 -3.80
CA MET A 454 -29.72 -4.38 -2.36
C MET A 454 -30.72 -5.27 -1.59
N THR A 455 -31.63 -5.95 -2.29
CA THR A 455 -32.60 -6.83 -1.65
C THR A 455 -31.91 -8.03 -1.03
N LYS A 456 -32.28 -8.35 0.22
CA LYS A 456 -31.68 -9.45 1.00
C LYS A 456 -32.26 -10.80 0.56
N TRP A 457 -31.81 -11.28 -0.60
CA TRP A 457 -32.17 -12.58 -1.14
C TRP A 457 -31.56 -13.74 -0.33
N PRO A 458 -32.31 -14.83 -0.10
CA PRO A 458 -31.75 -16.08 0.41
C PRO A 458 -30.65 -16.64 -0.50
N SER A 459 -29.72 -17.41 0.07
CA SER A 459 -28.73 -18.16 -0.73
C SER A 459 -29.45 -19.18 -1.62
N GLY A 460 -29.04 -19.27 -2.88
CA GLY A 460 -29.64 -20.10 -3.93
C GLY A 460 -30.76 -19.42 -4.72
N THR A 461 -31.06 -18.13 -4.48
CA THR A 461 -32.03 -17.39 -5.29
C THR A 461 -31.60 -17.31 -6.75
N VAL A 462 -32.53 -17.59 -7.66
CA VAL A 462 -32.36 -17.45 -9.10
C VAL A 462 -33.22 -16.29 -9.59
N LEU A 463 -32.59 -15.31 -10.22
CA LEU A 463 -33.24 -14.19 -10.88
C LEU A 463 -33.23 -14.46 -12.39
N SER A 464 -34.39 -14.49 -13.02
CA SER A 464 -34.51 -14.70 -14.46
C SER A 464 -34.18 -13.42 -15.23
N ARG A 465 -33.83 -13.55 -16.51
CA ARG A 465 -33.65 -12.39 -17.40
C ARG A 465 -34.86 -11.45 -17.36
N ASP A 466 -36.07 -11.98 -17.30
CA ASP A 466 -37.31 -11.18 -17.27
C ASP A 466 -37.42 -10.39 -15.96
N ASP A 467 -37.03 -10.97 -14.82
CA ASP A 467 -36.96 -10.26 -13.53
C ASP A 467 -35.97 -9.09 -13.60
N LEU A 468 -34.82 -9.30 -14.26
CA LEU A 468 -33.79 -8.28 -14.44
C LEU A 468 -34.26 -7.16 -15.36
N ILE A 469 -34.93 -7.48 -16.48
CA ILE A 469 -35.50 -6.48 -17.40
C ILE A 469 -36.61 -5.70 -16.70
N ALA A 470 -37.50 -6.37 -15.99
CA ALA A 470 -38.56 -5.71 -15.22
C ALA A 470 -37.98 -4.74 -14.18
N ALA A 471 -36.92 -5.14 -13.47
CA ALA A 471 -36.20 -4.27 -12.54
C ALA A 471 -35.47 -3.12 -13.26
N ARG A 472 -34.90 -3.36 -14.43
CA ARG A 472 -34.20 -2.33 -15.23
C ARG A 472 -35.16 -1.24 -15.70
N ASP A 473 -36.33 -1.64 -16.18
CA ASP A 473 -37.32 -0.75 -16.77
C ASP A 473 -38.22 -0.09 -15.71
N HIS A 474 -38.10 -0.49 -14.44
CA HIS A 474 -38.76 0.17 -13.33
C HIS A 474 -38.10 1.53 -13.03
N ILE A 475 -38.65 2.58 -13.62
CA ILE A 475 -38.37 3.97 -13.26
C ILE A 475 -39.14 4.24 -11.96
N ASN A 476 -38.43 4.55 -10.87
CA ASN A 476 -39.06 4.98 -9.62
C ASN A 476 -39.95 6.20 -9.87
N ASP A 477 -41.23 6.10 -9.52
CA ASP A 477 -42.08 7.25 -9.15
C ASP A 477 -41.57 7.90 -7.86
#